data_AF-A0A0J9EX19-F1
#
_entry.id   AF-A0A0J9EX19-F1
#
_cell.length_a   1.000
_cell.length_b   1.000
_cell.length_c   1.000
_cell.angle_alpha   90.00
_cell.angle_beta   90.00
_cell.angle_gamma   90.00
#
_symmetry.space_group_name_H-M   'P 1'
#
loop_
_entity.id
_entity.type
_entity.pdbx_description
1 polymer ?
#
loop_
_entity_poly.entity_id
_entity_poly.type
_entity_poly.pdbx_seq_one_letter_code
_entity_poly.pdbx_strand_id
1 'polypeptide(L)'
;MVGLSAWRVKVWGLSLYPVDTFLLTSDGITEVMVAQPSTNEGQTHRTMLHQEGLWKLLMQQTEPLNLENLLASVREHSSVQEDDQTILALEVLLTDEN
;
A
#
# COMPACT_ATOMS: atom_id res chain seq x y z
N MET A 1 -37.37 -0.40 -10.68
CA MET A 1 -36.26 -0.42 -11.67
C MET A 1 -35.30 0.69 -11.26
N VAL A 2 -34.23 0.33 -10.53
CA VAL A 2 -33.23 1.31 -10.07
C VAL A 2 -32.32 1.60 -11.26
N GLY A 3 -32.33 2.84 -11.75
CA GLY A 3 -31.52 3.25 -12.89
C GLY A 3 -30.04 3.21 -12.51
N LEU A 4 -29.23 2.48 -13.29
CA LEU A 4 -27.78 2.54 -13.19
C LEU A 4 -27.37 3.99 -13.50
N SER A 5 -26.88 4.71 -12.49
CA SER A 5 -26.25 6.01 -12.70
C SER A 5 -25.17 5.84 -13.75
N ALA A 6 -25.28 6.56 -14.87
CA ALA A 6 -24.23 6.57 -15.88
C ALA A 6 -22.93 7.06 -15.21
N TRP A 7 -21.97 6.15 -15.04
CA TRP A 7 -20.67 6.47 -14.45
C TRP A 7 -19.96 7.48 -15.34
N ARG A 8 -19.98 8.75 -14.92
CA ARG A 8 -19.27 9.85 -15.58
C ARG A 8 -17.91 10.01 -14.92
N VAL A 9 -16.97 9.17 -15.31
CA VAL A 9 -15.58 9.27 -14.87
C VAL A 9 -14.71 9.73 -16.03
N LYS A 10 -13.76 10.60 -15.72
CA LYS A 10 -12.69 10.96 -16.64
C LYS A 10 -11.79 9.75 -16.82
N VAL A 11 -11.78 9.17 -18.01
CA VAL A 11 -10.82 8.13 -18.37
C VAL A 11 -9.43 8.77 -18.40
N TRP A 12 -8.49 8.14 -17.71
CA TRP A 12 -7.07 8.48 -17.73
C TRP A 12 -6.29 7.22 -18.07
N GLY A 13 -5.20 7.39 -18.80
CA GLY A 13 -4.27 6.32 -19.14
C GLY A 13 -2.89 6.63 -18.55
N LEU A 14 -2.24 5.59 -18.05
CA LEU A 14 -0.85 5.59 -17.64
C LEU A 14 -0.11 4.54 -18.48
N SER A 15 0.99 4.94 -19.11
CA SER A 15 1.91 3.99 -19.71
C SER A 15 2.94 3.57 -18.66
N LEU A 16 3.14 2.27 -18.50
CA LEU A 16 4.19 1.69 -17.66
C LEU A 16 5.32 1.22 -18.55
N TYR A 17 6.55 1.54 -18.18
CA TYR A 17 7.78 1.11 -18.82
C TYR A 17 8.46 0.04 -17.97
N PRO A 18 9.43 -0.71 -18.53
CA PRO A 18 10.16 -1.68 -17.73
C PRO A 18 10.79 -1.01 -16.49
N VAL A 19 10.77 -1.72 -15.36
CA VAL A 19 11.16 -1.26 -14.02
C VAL A 19 10.12 -0.34 -13.34
N ASP A 20 9.09 0.13 -14.04
CA ASP A 20 7.97 0.82 -13.38
C ASP A 20 7.12 -0.16 -12.55
N THR A 21 6.79 0.27 -11.35
CA THR A 21 5.80 -0.38 -10.47
C THR A 21 4.61 0.55 -10.30
N PHE A 22 3.42 0.08 -10.67
CA PHE A 22 2.15 0.74 -10.37
C PHE A 22 1.48 0.05 -9.19
N LEU A 23 1.18 0.83 -8.14
CA LEU A 23 0.51 0.36 -6.94
C LEU A 23 -0.87 1.00 -6.82
N LEU A 24 -1.89 0.17 -6.64
CA LEU A 24 -3.24 0.59 -6.28
C LEU A 24 -3.58 0.03 -4.91
N THR A 25 -3.93 0.90 -3.96
CA THR A 25 -4.26 0.52 -2.59
C THR A 25 -5.62 1.06 -2.17
N SER A 26 -6.35 0.33 -1.32
CA SER A 26 -7.45 0.91 -0.55
C SER A 26 -6.92 1.85 0.55
N ASP A 27 -7.78 2.73 1.03
CA ASP A 27 -7.54 3.55 2.23
C ASP A 27 -7.30 2.69 3.48
N GLY A 28 -7.92 1.52 3.59
CA GLY A 28 -7.69 0.55 4.66
C GLY A 28 -6.22 0.17 4.89
N ILE A 29 -5.33 0.33 3.89
CA ILE A 29 -3.86 0.20 4.06
C ILE A 29 -3.24 1.44 4.71
N THR A 30 -3.68 2.63 4.32
CA THR A 30 -3.16 3.90 4.85
C THR A 30 -3.71 4.26 6.23
N GLU A 31 -4.84 3.67 6.62
CA GLU A 31 -5.49 3.93 7.91
C GLU A 31 -5.02 2.99 9.03
N VAL A 32 -4.09 2.08 8.72
CA VAL A 32 -3.53 1.13 9.70
C VAL A 32 -2.89 1.87 10.88
N MET A 33 -3.27 1.48 12.09
CA MET A 33 -2.69 2.00 13.33
C MET A 33 -1.37 1.31 13.65
N VAL A 34 -0.28 2.07 13.56
CA VAL A 34 1.10 1.62 13.74
C VAL A 34 1.61 2.04 15.11
N ALA A 35 2.19 1.12 15.87
CA ALA A 35 2.85 1.41 17.13
C ALA A 35 4.12 2.26 16.90
N GLN A 36 4.22 3.40 17.57
CA GLN A 36 5.44 4.20 17.63
C GLN A 36 6.19 3.92 18.94
N PRO A 37 7.53 3.85 18.91
CA PRO A 37 8.33 3.76 20.12
C PRO A 37 8.14 5.04 20.94
N SER A 38 7.56 4.91 22.14
CA SER A 38 7.47 6.01 23.09
C SER A 38 8.80 6.16 23.83
N THR A 39 9.26 7.40 23.97
CA THR A 39 10.42 7.73 24.81
C THR A 39 10.15 7.56 26.31
N ASN A 40 8.89 7.39 26.71
CA ASN A 40 8.48 7.11 28.07
C ASN A 40 8.14 5.63 28.22
N GLU A 41 8.78 4.98 29.19
CA GLU A 41 8.62 3.56 29.52
C GLU A 41 7.13 3.26 29.84
N GLY A 42 6.46 2.56 28.92
CA GLY A 42 5.18 1.89 29.19
C GLY A 42 3.94 2.36 28.42
N GLN A 43 4.01 3.40 27.57
CA GLN A 43 2.85 3.84 26.78
C GLN A 43 3.08 3.73 25.28
N THR A 44 2.66 2.62 24.67
CA THR A 44 2.66 2.48 23.20
C THR A 44 1.70 3.47 22.56
N HIS A 45 2.22 4.54 21.97
CA HIS A 45 1.44 5.48 21.18
C HIS A 45 1.19 4.88 19.79
N ARG A 46 -0.06 4.88 19.32
CA ARG A 46 -0.41 4.39 17.98
C ARG A 46 -0.79 5.55 17.09
N THR A 47 -0.30 5.55 15.86
CA THR A 47 -0.61 6.56 14.84
C THR A 47 -0.95 5.88 13.53
N MET A 48 -1.84 6.48 12.75
CA MET A 48 -2.14 5.98 11.41
C MET A 48 -0.89 6.01 10.52
N LEU A 49 -0.73 4.99 9.66
CA LEU A 49 0.39 4.86 8.73
C LEU A 49 0.44 6.05 7.75
N HIS A 50 -0.74 6.47 7.27
CA HIS A 50 -0.92 7.44 6.20
C HIS A 50 -0.15 7.10 4.91
N GLN A 51 -0.29 7.94 3.89
CA GLN A 51 0.42 7.76 2.61
C GLN A 51 1.94 7.86 2.80
N GLU A 52 2.41 8.73 3.70
CA GLU A 52 3.85 8.91 3.96
C GLU A 52 4.49 7.69 4.61
N GLY A 53 3.79 7.03 5.55
CA GLY A 53 4.30 5.80 6.16
C GLY A 53 4.34 4.65 5.16
N LEU A 54 3.29 4.51 4.33
CA LEU A 54 3.28 3.53 3.24
C LEU A 54 4.44 3.77 2.28
N TRP A 55 4.71 5.03 1.90
CA TRP A 55 5.83 5.40 1.05
C TRP A 55 7.18 4.98 1.66
N LYS A 56 7.40 5.22 2.96
CA LYS A 56 8.61 4.78 3.65
C LYS A 56 8.78 3.26 3.63
N LEU A 57 7.69 2.50 3.80
CA LEU A 57 7.72 1.04 3.73
C LEU A 57 8.04 0.53 2.32
N LEU A 58 7.51 1.19 1.28
CA LEU A 58 7.81 0.86 -0.12
C LEU A 58 9.29 1.07 -0.45
N MET A 59 9.90 2.14 0.07
CA MET A 59 11.34 2.41 -0.11
C MET A 59 12.27 1.40 0.58
N GLN A 60 11.73 0.52 1.43
CA GLN A 60 12.48 -0.56 2.08
C GLN A 60 12.36 -1.90 1.33
N GLN A 61 11.49 -2.00 0.33
CA GLN A 61 11.27 -3.24 -0.41
C GLN A 61 12.33 -3.42 -1.50
N THR A 62 12.56 -4.68 -1.87
CA THR A 62 13.38 -5.06 -3.03
C THR A 62 12.54 -5.09 -4.30
N GLU A 63 13.17 -4.95 -5.46
CA GLU A 63 12.57 -5.24 -6.77
C GLU A 63 12.77 -6.72 -7.15
N PRO A 64 11.77 -7.42 -7.69
CA PRO A 64 10.37 -6.98 -7.89
C PRO A 64 9.61 -6.85 -6.55
N LEU A 65 8.58 -6.02 -6.53
CA LEU A 65 7.84 -5.71 -5.29
C LEU A 65 7.15 -6.97 -4.77
N ASN A 66 7.54 -7.40 -3.57
CA ASN A 66 6.89 -8.50 -2.89
C ASN A 66 5.78 -7.98 -1.96
N LEU A 67 4.52 -8.19 -2.36
CA LEU A 67 3.36 -7.76 -1.58
C LEU A 67 3.23 -8.46 -0.23
N GLU A 68 3.71 -9.71 -0.09
CA GLU A 68 3.70 -10.42 1.19
C GLU A 68 4.67 -9.76 2.18
N ASN A 69 5.86 -9.39 1.72
CA ASN A 69 6.84 -8.67 2.54
C ASN A 69 6.32 -7.29 2.95
N LEU A 70 5.73 -6.55 2.01
CA LEU A 70 5.13 -5.24 2.31
C LEU A 70 4.03 -5.36 3.38
N LEU A 71 3.12 -6.33 3.23
CA LEU A 71 2.05 -6.57 4.20
C LEU A 71 2.61 -7.06 5.55
N ALA A 72 3.67 -7.86 5.56
CA ALA A 72 4.33 -8.27 6.78
C ALA A 72 4.92 -7.07 7.53
N SER A 73 5.57 -6.13 6.84
CA SER A 73 6.10 -4.90 7.46
C SER A 73 5.00 -4.01 8.04
N VAL A 74 3.84 -3.92 7.38
CA VAL A 74 2.65 -3.22 7.91
C VAL A 74 2.12 -3.92 9.18
N ARG A 75 2.08 -5.25 9.19
CA ARG A 75 1.53 -6.06 10.29
C ARG A 75 2.46 -6.17 11.49
N GLU A 76 3.78 -6.12 11.31
CA GLU A 76 4.74 -6.11 12.42
C GLU A 76 4.45 -4.97 13.42
N HIS A 77 3.92 -3.86 12.90
CA HIS A 77 3.64 -2.67 13.68
C HIS A 77 2.15 -2.48 14.01
N SER A 78 1.26 -3.36 13.53
CA SER A 78 -0.19 -3.27 13.72
C SER A 78 -0.77 -4.60 14.22
N SER A 79 -1.29 -4.59 15.45
CA SER A 79 -1.84 -5.79 16.10
C SER A 79 -3.29 -6.09 15.73
N VAL A 80 -3.99 -5.14 15.10
CA VAL A 80 -5.41 -5.24 14.75
C VAL A 80 -5.64 -4.59 13.38
N GLN A 81 -6.45 -5.23 12.56
CA GLN A 81 -6.93 -4.69 11.29
C GLN A 81 -8.30 -4.04 11.53
N GLU A 82 -8.42 -2.75 11.24
CA GLU A 82 -9.64 -1.97 11.46
C GLU A 82 -10.57 -1.96 10.24
N ASP A 83 -10.02 -2.14 9.03
CA ASP A 83 -10.76 -2.13 7.77
C ASP A 83 -10.14 -3.09 6.72
N ASP A 84 -10.83 -3.33 5.62
CA ASP A 84 -10.39 -4.19 4.52
C ASP A 84 -9.16 -3.62 3.79
N GLN A 85 -8.08 -4.38 3.86
CA GLN A 85 -6.78 -4.04 3.29
C GLN A 85 -6.65 -4.65 1.89
N THR A 86 -6.69 -3.84 0.85
CA THR A 86 -6.51 -4.27 -0.53
C THR A 86 -5.29 -3.58 -1.15
N ILE A 87 -4.39 -4.37 -1.72
CA ILE A 87 -3.25 -3.91 -2.52
C ILE A 87 -3.22 -4.68 -3.83
N LEU A 88 -3.02 -3.96 -4.93
CA LEU A 88 -2.73 -4.51 -6.25
C LEU A 88 -1.46 -3.86 -6.78
N ALA A 89 -0.49 -4.67 -7.19
CA ALA A 89 0.72 -4.21 -7.88
C ALA A 89 0.72 -4.70 -9.33
N LEU A 90 1.12 -3.81 -10.24
CA LEU A 90 1.43 -4.12 -11.63
C LEU A 90 2.86 -3.68 -11.91
N GLU A 91 3.69 -4.64 -12.30
CA GLU A 91 5.09 -4.41 -12.63
C GLU A 91 5.37 -4.83 -14.06
N VAL A 92 6.12 -4.00 -14.78
CA VAL A 92 6.66 -4.36 -16.08
C VAL A 92 8.10 -4.80 -15.88
N LEU A 93 8.34 -6.10 -15.96
CA LEU A 93 9.68 -6.67 -15.80
C LEU A 93 10.41 -6.67 -17.15
N LEU A 94 11.70 -6.35 -17.13
CA LEU A 94 12.57 -6.73 -18.22
C LEU A 94 12.68 -8.25 -18.20
N THR A 95 12.32 -8.88 -19.31
CA THR A 95 12.64 -10.29 -19.53
C THR A 95 13.97 -10.31 -20.26
N ASP A 96 14.92 -11.09 -19.74
CA ASP A 96 16.17 -11.39 -20.44
C ASP A 96 15.86 -12.30 -21.63
N GLU A 97 15.28 -11.74 -22.70
CA GLU A 97 15.29 -12.34 -24.02
C GLU A 97 16.37 -11.66 -24.86
N ASN A 98 17.55 -12.30 -24.81
CA ASN A 98 18.78 -12.15 -25.60
C ASN A 98 19.87 -11.17 -25.11
#